data_AF-A0A3M1CWR6-F1
#
_entry.id   AF-A0A3M1CWR6-F1
#
_cell.length_a   1.000
_cell.length_b   1.000
_cell.length_c   1.000
_cell.angle_alpha   90.00
_cell.angle_beta   90.00
_cell.angle_gamma   90.00
#
_symmetry.space_group_name_H-M   'P 1'
#
loop_
_entity.id
_entity.type
_entity.pdbx_description
1 polymer ?
#
loop_
_entity_poly.entity_id
_entity_poly.type
_entity_poly.pdbx_seq_one_letter_code
_entity_poly.pdbx_strand_id
1 'polypeptide(L)' 'MKRYQRLLILVKKLQCQEGQYPHVIARELATSKRTVYRDLQALCEMGVPVEKCLGRYRIDAEKWANWKPEQGE' A
#
# COMPACT_ATOMS: atom_id res chain seq x y z
N MET A 1 4.12 -2.26 -16.59
CA MET A 1 3.26 -2.95 -15.59
C MET A 1 1.90 -2.26 -15.47
N LYS A 2 0.79 -3.00 -15.47
CA LYS A 2 -0.57 -2.42 -15.33
C LYS A 2 -0.81 -1.96 -13.88
N ARG A 3 -1.70 -0.98 -13.67
CA ARG A 3 -1.97 -0.39 -12.33
C ARG A 3 -2.41 -1.42 -11.31
N TYR A 4 -3.35 -2.31 -11.65
CA TYR A 4 -3.85 -3.33 -10.71
C TYR A 4 -2.76 -4.30 -10.26
N GLN A 5 -1.87 -4.72 -11.17
CA GLN A 5 -0.73 -5.59 -10.82
C GLN A 5 0.19 -4.89 -9.81
N ARG A 6 0.46 -3.60 -10.04
CA ARG A 6 1.29 -2.79 -9.13
C ARG A 6 0.65 -2.63 -7.76
N LEU A 7 -0.67 -2.39 -7.70
CA LEU A 7 -1.42 -2.29 -6.44
C LEU A 7 -1.39 -3.61 -5.67
N LEU A 8 -1.57 -4.76 -6.33
CA LEU A 8 -1.47 -6.08 -5.69
C LEU A 8 -0.07 -6.33 -5.11
N ILE A 9 0.98 -6.02 -5.87
CA ILE A 9 2.36 -6.18 -5.39
C ILE A 9 2.63 -5.20 -4.23
N LEU A 10 2.13 -3.97 -4.31
CA LEU A 10 2.26 -2.97 -3.25
C LEU A 10 1.61 -3.45 -1.95
N VAL A 11 0.35 -3.93 -2.01
CA VAL A 11 -0.34 -4.50 -0.84
C VAL A 11 0.49 -5.62 -0.21
N LYS A 12 0.96 -6.58 -1.02
CA LYS A 12 1.77 -7.70 -0.52
C LYS A 12 3.07 -7.25 0.16
N LYS A 13 3.71 -6.20 -0.37
CA LYS A 13 4.92 -5.61 0.24
C LYS A 13 4.62 -4.87 1.55
N LEU A 14 3.48 -4.19 1.63
CA LEU A 14 3.09 -3.43 2.82
C LEU A 14 2.59 -4.35 3.96
N GLN A 15 2.16 -5.58 3.67
CA GLN A 15 1.82 -6.58 4.70
C GLN A 15 3.02 -7.08 5.51
N CYS A 16 4.26 -6.76 5.12
CA CYS A 16 5.44 -7.03 5.94
C CYS A 16 5.47 -6.15 7.21
N GLN A 17 5.71 -6.75 8.38
CA GLN A 17 5.61 -6.08 9.68
C GLN A 17 6.49 -4.83 9.83
N GLU A 18 7.69 -4.82 9.22
CA GLU A 18 8.66 -3.72 9.33
C GLU A 18 8.31 -2.48 8.50
N GLY A 19 7.32 -2.58 7.61
CA GLY A 19 6.98 -1.56 6.62
C GLY A 19 8.11 -1.26 5.63
N GLN A 20 7.82 -0.42 4.64
CA GLN A 20 8.73 -0.11 3.54
C GLN A 20 8.78 1.40 3.24
N TYR A 21 9.97 1.91 2.90
CA TYR A 21 10.09 3.30 2.46
C TYR A 21 9.59 3.47 1.03
N PRO A 22 8.88 4.57 0.70
CA PRO A 22 8.35 4.80 -0.65
C PRO A 22 9.42 4.81 -1.75
N HIS A 23 10.65 5.21 -1.43
CA HIS A 23 11.76 5.20 -2.40
C HIS A 23 12.28 3.79 -2.70
N VAL A 24 12.25 2.88 -1.73
CA VAL A 24 12.62 1.47 -1.92
C VAL A 24 11.56 0.80 -2.78
N ILE A 25 10.28 0.98 -2.43
CA ILE A 25 9.14 0.48 -3.22
C ILE A 25 9.21 1.00 -4.67
N ALA A 26 9.50 2.28 -4.86
CA ALA A 26 9.62 2.89 -6.19
C ALA A 26 10.72 2.21 -7.03
N ARG A 27 11.89 1.96 -6.43
CA ARG A 27 13.01 1.27 -7.08
C ARG A 27 12.64 -0.17 -7.46
N GLU A 28 12.05 -0.93 -6.54
CA GLU A 28 11.69 -2.33 -6.76
C GLU A 28 10.58 -2.51 -7.80
N LEU A 29 9.63 -1.58 -7.85
CA LEU A 29 8.51 -1.60 -8.80
C LEU A 29 8.82 -0.90 -10.12
N ALA A 30 10.08 -0.46 -10.32
CA ALA A 30 10.54 0.30 -11.48
C ALA A 30 9.59 1.47 -11.81
N THR A 31 9.26 2.28 -10.81
CA THR A 31 8.29 3.38 -10.90
C THR A 31 8.78 4.62 -10.15
N SER A 32 8.05 5.73 -10.27
CA SER A 32 8.40 6.97 -9.56
C SER A 32 7.88 6.97 -8.12
N LYS A 33 8.54 7.71 -7.21
CA LYS A 33 8.03 7.97 -5.84
C LYS A 33 6.64 8.59 -5.88
N ARG A 34 6.38 9.50 -6.85
CA ARG A 34 5.06 10.10 -7.07
C ARG A 34 4.00 9.05 -7.38
N THR A 35 4.32 8.06 -8.22
CA THR A 35 3.40 6.96 -8.53
C THR A 35 3.11 6.13 -7.29
N VAL A 36 4.13 5.80 -6.48
CA VAL A 36 3.93 5.07 -5.22
C VAL A 36 3.01 5.84 -4.27
N TYR A 37 3.18 7.16 -4.10
CA TYR A 37 2.27 7.95 -3.27
C TYR A 37 0.84 7.94 -3.79
N ARG A 38 0.62 8.02 -5.10
CA ARG A 38 -0.72 7.91 -5.69
C ARG A 38 -1.34 6.52 -5.49
N ASP A 39 -0.53 5.48 -5.56
CA ASP A 39 -1.01 4.11 -5.31
C ASP A 39 -1.33 3.90 -3.82
N LEU A 40 -0.50 4.41 -2.90
CA LEU A 40 -0.78 4.41 -1.46
C LEU A 40 -2.08 5.15 -1.14
N GLN A 41 -2.28 6.33 -1.73
CA GLN A 41 -3.53 7.09 -1.60
C GLN A 41 -4.73 6.28 -2.11
N ALA A 42 -4.62 5.66 -3.28
CA ALA A 42 -5.69 4.84 -3.83
C ALA A 42 -6.02 3.63 -2.94
N LEU A 43 -5.03 3.03 -2.28
CA LEU A 43 -5.27 1.96 -1.31
C LEU A 43 -6.02 2.49 -0.08
N CYS A 44 -5.64 3.66 0.44
CA CYS A 44 -6.38 4.30 1.54
C CYS A 44 -7.83 4.63 1.14
N GLU A 45 -8.06 5.14 -0.07
CA GLU A 45 -9.39 5.42 -0.62
C GLU A 45 -10.24 4.16 -0.79
N MET A 46 -9.61 2.99 -0.99
CA MET A 46 -10.28 1.68 -0.99
C MET A 46 -10.50 1.13 0.44
N GLY A 47 -10.17 1.90 1.47
CA GLY A 47 -10.31 1.50 2.87
C GLY A 47 -9.20 0.57 3.37
N VAL A 48 -8.15 0.31 2.59
CA VAL A 48 -7.02 -0.52 3.04
C VAL A 48 -6.36 0.19 4.23
N PRO A 49 -6.13 -0.50 5.37
CA PRO A 49 -5.59 0.10 6.60
C PRO A 49 -4.07 0.29 6.49
N VAL A 50 -3.65 1.18 5.59
CA VAL A 50 -2.26 1.57 5.40
C VAL A 50 -1.87 2.57 6.50
N GLU A 51 -0.79 2.27 7.20
CA GLU A 51 -0.21 3.12 8.24
C GLU A 51 1.15 3.65 7.82
N LYS A 52 1.49 4.85 8.29
CA LYS A 52 2.81 5.45 8.14
C LYS A 52 3.50 5.50 9.50
N CYS A 53 4.64 4.84 9.64
CA CYS A 53 5.47 4.86 10.84
C CYS A 53 6.93 5.16 10.48
N LEU A 54 7.51 6.23 11.06
CA LEU A 54 8.91 6.63 10.83
C LEU A 54 9.32 6.71 9.33
N GLY A 55 8.40 7.19 8.49
CA GLY A 55 8.62 7.33 7.04
C GLY A 55 8.46 6.04 6.23
N ARG A 56 8.17 4.92 6.89
CA ARG A 56 7.81 3.65 6.27
C ARG A 56 6.29 3.51 6.21
N TYR A 57 5.82 2.77 5.22
CA TYR A 57 4.42 2.41 5.06
C TYR A 57 4.25 0.92 5.28
N ARG A 58 3.18 0.54 5.98
CA ARG A 58 2.78 -0.86 6.19
C ARG A 58 1.26 -0.97 6.19
N ILE A 59 0.75 -2.19 6.09
CA ILE A 59 -0.64 -2.50 6.37
C ILE A 59 -0.71 -3.00 7.82
N ASP A 60 -1.59 -2.39 8.59
CA ASP A 60 -1.92 -2.87 9.93
C ASP A 60 -2.56 -4.25 9.84
N ALA A 61 -1.91 -5.27 10.41
CA ALA A 61 -2.35 -6.65 10.31
C ALA A 61 -3.67 -6.92 11.07
N GLU A 62 -3.89 -6.24 12.20
CA GLU A 62 -5.10 -6.40 13.00
C GLU A 62 -6.31 -5.77 12.30
N LYS A 63 -6.12 -4.56 11.75
CA LYS A 63 -7.15 -3.91 10.93
C LYS A 63 -7.37 -4.65 9.63
N TRP A 64 -6.32 -5.22 9.02
CA TRP A 64 -6.44 -6.00 7.79
C TRP A 64 -7.23 -7.30 7.98
N ALA A 65 -7.04 -8.00 9.11
CA ALA A 65 -7.80 -9.21 9.43
C ALA A 65 -9.31 -8.95 9.56
N ASN A 66 -9.67 -7.74 10.00
CA ASN A 66 -11.06 -7.30 10.15
C ASN A 66 -11.53 -6.41 9.00
N TRP A 67 -10.71 -6.26 7.96
CA TRP A 67 -11.00 -5.36 6.85
C TRP A 67 -12.15 -5.91 6.02
N LYS A 68 -13.21 -5.12 5.92
CA LYS A 68 -14.29 -5.32 4.95
C LYS A 68 -14.17 -4.19 3.95
N PRO A 69 -14.06 -4.46 2.63
CA PRO A 69 -14.24 -3.40 1.66
C PRO A 69 -15.62 -2.81 1.91
N GLU A 70 -15.71 -1.49 2.10
CA GLU A 70 -17.00 -0.83 2.13
C GLU A 70 -17.71 -1.22 0.82
N GLN A 71 -18.84 -1.93 0.94
CA GLN A 71 -19.69 -2.19 -0.20
C GLN A 71 -20.23 -0.83 -0.60
N GLY A 72 -19.64 -0.24 -1.65
CA GLY A 72 -20.23 0.92 -2.30
C GLY A 72 -21.64 0.51 -2.74
N GLU A 73 -22.64 1.21 -2.21
CA GLU A 73 -24.02 1.19 -2.71
C GLU A 73 -24.08 1.57 -4.20
#